data_AF-A0A9P6KYN1-F1
#
_entry.id   AF-A0A9P6KYN1-F1
#
_cell.length_a   1.000
_cell.length_b   1.000
_cell.length_c   1.000
_cell.angle_alpha   90.00
_cell.angle_beta   90.00
_cell.angle_gamma   90.00
#
_symmetry.space_group_name_H-M   'P 1'
#
loop_
_entity.id
_entity.type
_entity.pdbx_description
1 polymer ?
#
loop_
_entity_poly.entity_id
_entity_poly.type
_entity_poly.pdbx_seq_one_letter_code
_entity_poly.pdbx_strand_id
1 'polypeptide(L)'
;MVKPICSFFSKTNACKHGDDCIKSHSIRHTSPCIVLKSLYLFPDVDLKSTLDNFEKILHTEIFFEDIFTEISLGYGQISQLFIAANSCRHIAGNVYIQFKDVECANNAIAGLSKRTYYYTEIKVERGAMIDISEAVCGDYLKGFCTKKGECSYVHPINISKRLLVDLYQSQYMLYSQTKKIRH
;
A
#
# COMPACT_ATOMS: atom_id res chain seq x y z
N MET A 1 2.28 -26.53 21.31
CA MET A 1 2.42 -26.77 19.85
C MET A 1 2.52 -25.42 19.16
N VAL A 2 3.49 -25.22 18.26
CA VAL A 2 3.64 -23.95 17.52
C VAL A 2 2.55 -23.86 16.46
N LYS A 3 1.77 -22.78 16.48
CA LYS A 3 0.68 -22.51 15.54
C LYS A 3 1.27 -22.26 14.14
N PRO A 4 0.80 -22.94 13.06
CA PRO A 4 1.37 -22.77 11.73
C PRO A 4 1.18 -21.34 11.22
N ILE A 5 2.11 -20.83 10.41
CA ILE A 5 2.09 -19.45 9.90
C ILE A 5 0.97 -19.29 8.86
N CYS A 6 0.27 -18.16 8.92
CA CYS A 6 -0.74 -17.80 7.93
C CYS A 6 -0.08 -17.33 6.63
N SER A 7 -0.18 -18.14 5.58
CA SER A 7 0.41 -17.87 4.27
C SER A 7 -0.13 -16.60 3.60
N PHE A 8 -1.39 -16.24 3.85
CA PHE A 8 -1.97 -15.02 3.31
C PHE A 8 -1.42 -13.80 4.05
N PHE A 9 -1.51 -13.78 5.38
CA PHE A 9 -0.98 -12.67 6.17
C PHE A 9 0.51 -12.45 5.92
N SER A 10 1.32 -13.51 5.87
CA SER A 10 2.76 -13.40 5.64
C SER A 10 3.12 -12.77 4.30
N LYS A 11 2.23 -12.86 3.30
CA LYS A 11 2.44 -12.33 1.95
C LYS A 11 1.75 -11.00 1.70
N THR A 12 0.54 -10.80 2.23
CA THR A 12 -0.32 -9.66 1.88
C THR A 12 -0.60 -8.73 3.06
N ASN A 13 -0.04 -9.03 4.23
CA ASN A 13 -0.37 -8.38 5.50
C ASN A 13 -1.86 -8.44 5.85
N ALA A 14 -2.64 -9.29 5.20
CA ALA A 14 -4.08 -9.34 5.33
C ALA A 14 -4.58 -10.78 5.41
N CYS A 15 -5.59 -11.01 6.23
CA CYS A 15 -6.22 -12.31 6.39
C CYS A 15 -7.72 -12.11 6.52
N LYS A 16 -8.51 -12.89 5.76
CA LYS A 16 -9.97 -12.85 5.83
C LYS A 16 -10.53 -13.20 7.22
N HIS A 17 -9.74 -13.88 8.04
CA HIS A 17 -10.11 -14.28 9.40
C HIS A 17 -9.65 -13.30 10.48
N GLY A 18 -8.87 -12.25 10.15
CA GLY A 18 -8.38 -11.28 11.14
C GLY A 18 -7.76 -11.96 12.36
N ASP A 19 -8.14 -11.50 13.55
CA ASP A 19 -7.64 -12.03 14.83
C ASP A 19 -8.17 -13.45 15.14
N ASP A 20 -9.29 -13.85 14.54
CA ASP A 20 -9.87 -15.19 14.67
C ASP A 20 -9.14 -16.24 13.83
N CYS A 21 -8.06 -15.87 13.14
CA CYS A 21 -7.31 -16.82 12.32
C CYS A 21 -6.71 -17.94 13.18
N ILE A 22 -6.96 -19.19 12.80
CA ILE A 22 -6.36 -20.37 13.45
C ILE A 22 -4.85 -20.51 13.16
N LYS A 23 -4.29 -19.70 12.25
CA LYS A 23 -2.86 -19.63 11.91
C LYS A 23 -2.20 -18.38 12.52
N SER A 24 -0.88 -18.40 12.72
CA SER A 24 -0.14 -17.30 13.34
C SER A 24 0.05 -16.13 12.37
N HIS A 25 -0.24 -14.91 12.83
CA HIS A 25 0.07 -13.66 12.14
C HIS A 25 1.32 -13.06 12.78
N SER A 26 2.42 -13.08 12.05
CA SER A 26 3.72 -12.61 12.55
C SER A 26 4.25 -11.54 11.61
N ILE A 27 4.53 -10.36 12.15
CA ILE A 27 5.17 -9.27 11.43
C ILE A 27 6.68 -9.47 11.39
N ARG A 28 7.34 -8.88 10.39
CA ARG A 28 8.79 -8.92 10.25
C ARG A 28 9.37 -7.56 10.65
N HIS A 29 10.03 -7.48 11.80
CA HIS A 29 10.61 -6.22 12.29
C HIS A 29 11.63 -5.59 11.34
N THR A 30 12.31 -6.41 10.54
CA THR A 30 13.26 -5.96 9.51
C THR A 30 12.63 -5.73 8.14
N SER A 31 11.30 -5.75 8.03
CA SER A 31 10.63 -5.44 6.78
C SER A 31 10.80 -3.96 6.43
N PRO A 32 11.21 -3.64 5.18
CA PRO A 32 11.18 -2.28 4.66
C PRO A 32 9.78 -1.87 4.17
N CYS A 33 8.77 -2.70 4.40
CA CYS A 33 7.42 -2.47 3.90
C CYS A 33 6.50 -2.00 5.03
N ILE A 34 5.54 -1.14 4.69
CA ILE A 34 4.42 -0.77 5.54
C ILE A 34 3.12 -0.94 4.77
N VAL A 35 2.02 -1.09 5.50
CA VAL A 35 0.67 -1.15 4.94
C VAL A 35 -0.20 -0.15 5.69
N LEU A 36 -0.80 0.79 4.95
CA LEU A 36 -1.81 1.71 5.47
C LEU A 36 -3.18 1.06 5.24
N LYS A 37 -3.87 0.68 6.32
CA LYS A 37 -5.09 -0.11 6.26
C LYS A 37 -6.28 0.73 5.88
N SER A 38 -6.95 0.31 4.80
CA SER A 38 -8.18 0.93 4.28
C SER A 38 -8.11 2.46 4.21
N LEU A 39 -6.94 2.99 3.84
CA LEU A 39 -6.71 4.42 3.76
C LEU A 39 -7.36 5.03 2.51
N TYR A 40 -7.33 4.30 1.38
CA TYR A 40 -8.02 4.73 0.18
C TYR A 40 -9.51 4.40 0.29
N LEU A 41 -10.34 5.43 0.19
CA LEU A 41 -11.80 5.29 0.14
C LEU A 41 -12.26 5.39 -1.31
N PHE A 42 -12.90 4.33 -1.79
CA PHE A 42 -13.45 4.33 -3.15
C PHE A 42 -14.65 5.27 -3.23
N PRO A 43 -14.72 6.14 -4.25
CA PRO A 43 -15.89 7.01 -4.45
C PRO A 43 -17.20 6.23 -4.57
N ASP A 44 -17.17 4.99 -5.06
CA ASP A 44 -18.35 4.12 -5.20
C ASP A 44 -18.96 3.69 -3.85
N VAL A 45 -18.24 3.86 -2.74
CA VAL A 45 -18.78 3.58 -1.40
C VAL A 45 -19.74 4.67 -0.94
N ASP A 46 -19.59 5.90 -1.45
CA ASP A 46 -20.54 6.98 -1.18
C ASP A 46 -21.76 6.86 -2.10
N LEU A 47 -22.92 6.59 -1.50
CA LEU A 47 -24.21 6.49 -2.20
C LEU A 47 -24.62 7.78 -2.92
N LYS A 48 -24.00 8.91 -2.58
CA LYS A 48 -24.22 10.21 -3.23
C LYS A 48 -23.22 10.50 -4.34
N SER A 49 -22.25 9.63 -4.59
CA SER A 49 -21.23 9.84 -5.60
C SER A 49 -21.86 9.85 -6.99
N THR A 50 -21.71 10.97 -7.69
CA THR A 50 -22.11 11.15 -9.08
C THR A 50 -20.92 11.13 -10.04
N LEU A 51 -19.74 10.72 -9.55
CA LEU A 51 -18.51 10.80 -10.33
C LEU A 51 -18.56 9.86 -11.53
N ASP A 52 -18.13 10.37 -12.68
CA ASP A 52 -17.93 9.55 -13.87
C ASP A 52 -16.64 8.71 -13.77
N ASN A 53 -16.39 7.88 -14.79
CA ASN A 53 -15.21 7.01 -14.80
C ASN A 53 -13.90 7.79 -14.87
N PHE A 54 -13.88 8.93 -15.55
CA PHE A 54 -12.68 9.76 -15.68
C PHE A 54 -12.37 10.46 -14.35
N GLU A 55 -13.39 11.01 -13.68
CA GLU A 55 -13.27 11.63 -12.36
C GLU A 55 -12.82 10.64 -11.30
N LYS A 56 -13.27 9.37 -11.36
CA LYS A 56 -12.80 8.30 -10.47
C LYS A 56 -11.32 7.96 -10.67
N ILE A 57 -10.87 7.92 -11.93
CA ILE A 57 -9.45 7.73 -12.25
C ILE A 57 -8.65 8.90 -11.69
N LEU A 58 -9.07 10.13 -11.98
CA LEU A 58 -8.41 11.34 -11.50
C LEU A 58 -8.36 11.40 -9.98
N HIS A 59 -9.45 11.08 -9.28
CA HIS A 59 -9.50 10.98 -7.82
C HIS A 59 -8.45 9.99 -7.29
N THR A 60 -8.31 8.83 -7.94
CA THR A 60 -7.32 7.83 -7.55
C THR A 60 -5.90 8.32 -7.78
N GLU A 61 -5.64 8.98 -8.91
CA GLU A 61 -4.32 9.52 -9.24
C GLU A 61 -3.90 10.65 -8.31
N ILE A 62 -4.81 11.57 -7.99
CA ILE A 62 -4.57 12.64 -7.00
C ILE A 62 -4.22 12.03 -5.64
N PHE A 63 -4.99 11.05 -5.18
CA PHE A 63 -4.70 10.36 -3.93
C PHE A 63 -3.34 9.63 -3.98
N PHE A 64 -3.02 8.97 -5.10
CA PHE A 64 -1.74 8.28 -5.26
C PHE A 64 -0.56 9.27 -5.18
N GLU A 65 -0.66 10.41 -5.88
CA GLU A 65 0.34 11.47 -5.87
C GLU A 65 0.53 12.07 -4.48
N ASP A 66 -0.57 12.37 -3.78
CA ASP A 66 -0.55 12.91 -2.42
C ASP A 66 0.18 11.97 -1.46
N ILE A 67 -0.21 10.69 -1.42
CA ILE A 67 0.45 9.69 -0.56
C ILE A 67 1.90 9.47 -0.99
N PHE A 68 2.19 9.35 -2.28
CA PHE A 68 3.56 9.15 -2.75
C PHE A 68 4.47 10.30 -2.32
N THR A 69 4.03 11.54 -2.53
CA THR A 69 4.79 12.74 -2.23
C THR A 69 5.02 12.89 -0.73
N GLU A 70 3.96 12.79 0.06
CA GLU A 70 4.03 12.91 1.52
C GLU A 70 4.97 11.86 2.12
N ILE A 71 4.86 10.61 1.66
CA ILE A 71 5.66 9.52 2.21
C ILE A 71 7.12 9.62 1.77
N SER A 72 7.36 9.96 0.50
CA SER A 72 8.71 10.16 -0.03
C SER A 72 9.42 11.26 0.73
N LEU A 73 8.82 12.46 0.81
CA LEU A 73 9.44 13.62 1.46
C LEU A 73 9.57 13.45 2.98
N GLY A 74 8.56 12.86 3.62
CA GLY A 74 8.50 12.78 5.08
C GLY A 74 9.32 11.64 5.70
N TYR A 75 9.48 10.51 5.00
CA TYR A 75 10.00 9.29 5.63
C TYR A 75 11.15 8.61 4.89
N GLY A 76 11.22 8.74 3.57
CA GLY A 76 12.32 8.15 2.81
C GLY A 76 11.97 7.68 1.41
N GLN A 77 13.01 7.28 0.69
CA GLN A 77 12.90 6.89 -0.71
C GLN A 77 12.02 5.64 -0.87
N ILE A 78 10.95 5.77 -1.64
CA ILE A 78 10.04 4.68 -2.00
C ILE A 78 10.65 3.85 -3.12
N SER A 79 10.68 2.53 -2.93
CA SER A 79 11.03 1.56 -3.96
C SER A 79 9.81 1.13 -4.77
N GLN A 80 8.67 0.87 -4.11
CA GLN A 80 7.41 0.50 -4.74
C GLN A 80 6.22 1.01 -3.93
N LEU A 81 5.13 1.37 -4.61
CA LEU A 81 3.87 1.79 -3.99
C LEU A 81 2.70 1.31 -4.85
N PHE A 82 1.68 0.71 -4.23
CA PHE A 82 0.41 0.45 -4.90
C PHE A 82 -0.78 0.51 -3.93
N ILE A 83 -1.96 0.77 -4.49
CA ILE A 83 -3.24 0.80 -3.79
C ILE A 83 -4.03 -0.45 -4.17
N ALA A 84 -4.64 -1.11 -3.20
CA ALA A 84 -5.43 -2.31 -3.44
C ALA A 84 -6.86 -2.00 -3.90
N ALA A 85 -7.18 -2.40 -5.14
CA ALA A 85 -8.49 -2.37 -5.80
C ALA A 85 -9.42 -3.53 -5.41
N ASN A 86 -9.02 -4.35 -4.43
CA ASN A 86 -9.78 -5.54 -4.04
C ASN A 86 -11.19 -5.16 -3.57
N SER A 87 -12.19 -5.97 -3.92
CA SER A 87 -13.54 -5.84 -3.36
C SER A 87 -13.66 -6.48 -1.97
N CYS A 88 -12.67 -7.24 -1.53
CA CYS A 88 -12.69 -7.95 -0.26
C CYS A 88 -12.29 -7.03 0.89
N ARG A 89 -13.14 -6.95 1.94
CA ARG A 89 -13.00 -5.97 3.04
C ARG A 89 -11.64 -5.95 3.72
N HIS A 90 -10.94 -7.08 3.80
CA HIS A 90 -9.65 -7.20 4.50
C HIS A 90 -8.46 -6.65 3.68
N ILE A 91 -8.63 -6.38 2.38
CA ILE A 91 -7.59 -5.86 1.49
C ILE A 91 -8.00 -4.53 0.83
N ALA A 92 -9.29 -4.32 0.60
CA ALA A 92 -9.84 -3.14 -0.06
C ALA A 92 -9.28 -1.83 0.53
N GLY A 93 -8.73 -0.99 -0.34
CA GLY A 93 -8.24 0.34 0.03
C GLY A 93 -6.93 0.35 0.82
N ASN A 94 -6.30 -0.82 1.05
CA ASN A 94 -4.97 -0.87 1.64
C ASN A 94 -3.96 -0.22 0.69
N VAL A 95 -3.06 0.59 1.24
CA VAL A 95 -1.93 1.16 0.51
C VAL A 95 -0.66 0.46 0.96
N TYR A 96 0.05 -0.15 0.02
CA TYR A 96 1.27 -0.89 0.25
C TYR A 96 2.45 -0.02 -0.19
N ILE A 97 3.42 0.14 0.71
CA ILE A 97 4.59 0.99 0.47
C ILE A 97 5.83 0.18 0.86
N GLN A 98 6.79 0.12 -0.04
CA GLN A 98 8.11 -0.46 0.21
C GLN A 98 9.16 0.63 0.10
N PHE A 99 9.96 0.81 1.15
CA PHE A 99 11.08 1.73 1.16
C PHE A 99 12.36 1.06 0.63
N LYS A 100 13.36 1.88 0.29
CA LYS A 100 14.73 1.40 0.04
C LYS A 100 15.42 0.92 1.31
N ASP A 101 15.18 1.60 2.43
CA ASP A 101 15.83 1.34 3.71
C ASP A 101 14.80 0.99 4.80
N VAL A 102 15.14 0.01 5.64
CA VAL A 102 14.27 -0.47 6.74
C VAL A 102 14.00 0.62 7.78
N GLU A 103 14.96 1.54 7.98
CA GLU A 103 14.81 2.65 8.91
C GLU A 103 13.69 3.62 8.48
N CYS A 104 13.52 3.84 7.18
CA CYS A 104 12.44 4.66 6.64
C CYS A 104 11.07 4.08 7.02
N ALA A 105 10.93 2.75 7.00
CA ALA A 105 9.71 2.07 7.45
C ALA A 105 9.46 2.27 8.96
N ASN A 106 10.51 2.25 9.80
CA ASN A 106 10.39 2.55 11.24
C ASN A 106 9.89 3.99 11.46
N ASN A 107 10.49 4.95 10.76
CA ASN A 107 10.14 6.36 10.87
C ASN A 107 8.72 6.63 10.38
N ALA A 108 8.33 6.01 9.26
CA ALA A 108 6.98 6.09 8.72
C ALA A 108 5.93 5.58 9.70
N ILE A 109 6.15 4.42 10.33
CA ILE A 109 5.22 3.90 11.35
C ILE A 109 5.11 4.86 12.53
N ALA A 110 6.23 5.33 13.07
CA ALA A 110 6.23 6.24 14.21
C ALA A 110 5.53 7.59 13.92
N GLY A 111 5.71 8.11 12.71
CA GLY A 111 5.13 9.39 12.29
C GLY A 111 3.65 9.28 11.88
N LEU A 112 3.30 8.29 11.07
CA LEU A 112 1.94 8.14 10.53
C LEU A 112 0.93 7.70 11.59
N SER A 113 1.35 6.91 12.59
CA SER A 113 0.44 6.44 13.66
C SER A 113 -0.20 7.56 14.48
N LYS A 114 0.32 8.79 14.38
CA LYS A 114 -0.16 9.97 15.12
C LYS A 114 -0.92 10.96 14.24
N ARG A 115 -1.17 10.58 12.98
CA ARG A 115 -1.75 11.47 11.97
C ARG A 115 -3.12 10.99 11.54
N THR A 116 -3.89 11.92 11.01
CA THR A 116 -5.18 11.68 10.39
C THR A 116 -5.12 11.99 8.91
N TYR A 117 -5.85 11.23 8.10
CA TYR A 117 -6.13 11.53 6.71
C TYR A 117 -7.65 11.65 6.55
N TYR A 118 -8.12 12.78 6.04
CA TYR A 118 -9.56 13.06 5.89
C TYR A 118 -10.37 12.74 7.18
N TYR A 119 -9.95 13.34 8.30
CA TYR A 119 -10.56 13.16 9.63
C TYR A 119 -10.53 11.73 10.22
N THR A 120 -9.87 10.78 9.56
CA THR A 120 -9.74 9.40 10.02
C THR A 120 -8.30 9.11 10.43
N GLU A 121 -8.10 8.44 11.55
CA GLU A 121 -6.77 8.01 11.98
C GLU A 121 -6.11 7.08 10.96
N ILE A 122 -4.83 7.32 10.67
CA ILE A 122 -4.07 6.47 9.76
C ILE A 122 -3.66 5.20 10.50
N LYS A 123 -4.26 4.08 10.11
CA LYS A 123 -3.89 2.75 10.61
C LYS A 123 -2.70 2.21 9.84
N VAL A 124 -1.50 2.37 10.39
CA VAL A 124 -0.25 1.88 9.79
C VAL A 124 0.22 0.59 10.45
N GLU A 125 0.59 -0.39 9.64
CA GLU A 125 1.18 -1.66 10.08
C GLU A 125 2.53 -1.91 9.39
N ARG A 126 3.45 -2.56 10.09
CA ARG A 126 4.66 -3.15 9.48
C ARG A 126 4.26 -4.29 8.55
N GLY A 127 4.92 -4.39 7.40
CA GLY A 127 4.79 -5.52 6.50
C GLY A 127 5.32 -6.83 7.08
N ALA A 128 4.61 -7.92 6.83
CA ALA A 128 5.10 -9.29 7.08
C ALA A 128 6.00 -9.81 5.94
N MET A 129 5.97 -9.13 4.78
CA MET A 129 6.79 -9.42 3.60
C MET A 129 8.06 -8.55 3.52
N ILE A 130 9.02 -8.97 2.68
CA ILE A 130 10.20 -8.15 2.31
C ILE A 130 9.96 -7.39 1.00
N ASP A 131 9.20 -7.98 0.09
CA ASP A 131 8.87 -7.42 -1.22
C ASP A 131 7.35 -7.36 -1.36
N ILE A 132 6.81 -6.17 -1.62
CA ILE A 132 5.36 -6.00 -1.73
C ILE A 132 4.79 -6.64 -3.01
N SER A 133 5.62 -6.92 -4.01
CA SER A 133 5.19 -7.63 -5.23
C SER A 133 4.71 -9.05 -4.97
N GLU A 134 5.18 -9.70 -3.90
CA GLU A 134 4.71 -11.03 -3.48
C GLU A 134 3.24 -11.05 -3.06
N ALA A 135 2.68 -9.91 -2.70
CA ALA A 135 1.27 -9.78 -2.37
C ALA A 135 0.39 -9.74 -3.61
N VAL A 136 0.93 -9.39 -4.78
CA VAL A 136 0.15 -9.10 -5.97
C VAL A 136 -0.37 -10.40 -6.60
N CYS A 137 -1.64 -10.38 -7.00
CA CYS A 137 -2.24 -11.49 -7.72
C CYS A 137 -1.69 -11.56 -9.16
N GLY A 138 -0.89 -12.58 -9.46
CA GLY A 138 -0.35 -12.79 -10.80
C GLY A 138 -1.42 -12.98 -11.88
N ASP A 139 -2.53 -13.66 -11.56
CA ASP A 139 -3.64 -13.84 -12.51
C ASP A 139 -4.36 -12.53 -12.80
N TYR A 140 -4.45 -11.63 -11.81
CA TYR A 140 -5.05 -10.32 -11.99
C TYR A 140 -4.20 -9.43 -12.91
N LEU A 141 -2.87 -9.45 -12.74
CA LEU A 141 -1.96 -8.73 -13.64
C LEU A 141 -2.08 -9.20 -15.09
N LYS A 142 -2.43 -10.46 -15.31
CA LYS A 142 -2.67 -11.03 -16.65
C LYS A 142 -4.09 -10.82 -17.17
N GLY A 143 -5.01 -10.29 -16.35
CA GLY A 143 -6.41 -10.08 -16.69
C GLY A 143 -7.31 -11.32 -16.58
N PHE A 144 -6.87 -12.38 -15.89
CA PHE A 144 -7.58 -13.68 -15.81
C PHE A 144 -8.02 -14.07 -14.40
N CYS A 145 -7.91 -13.19 -13.41
CA CYS A 145 -8.36 -13.50 -12.05
C CYS A 145 -9.89 -13.62 -11.98
N THR A 146 -10.39 -14.83 -11.74
CA THR A 146 -11.83 -15.11 -11.63
C THR A 146 -12.37 -15.06 -10.19
N LYS A 147 -11.48 -14.89 -9.20
CA LYS A 147 -11.80 -15.01 -7.76
C LYS A 147 -12.59 -13.82 -7.20
N LYS A 148 -12.68 -12.69 -7.92
CA LYS A 148 -13.43 -11.48 -7.52
C LYS A 148 -13.18 -11.12 -6.03
N GLY A 149 -14.24 -11.02 -5.23
CA GLY A 149 -14.18 -10.71 -3.79
C GLY A 149 -13.63 -11.81 -2.89
N GLU A 150 -13.30 -12.99 -3.42
CA GLU A 150 -12.65 -14.07 -2.67
C GLU A 150 -11.13 -14.07 -2.84
N CYS A 151 -10.58 -13.26 -3.75
CA CYS A 151 -9.14 -13.19 -3.94
C CYS A 151 -8.48 -12.64 -2.68
N SER A 152 -7.58 -13.43 -2.09
CA SER A 152 -6.80 -13.08 -0.92
C SER A 152 -5.41 -12.52 -1.26
N TYR A 153 -5.15 -12.26 -2.56
CA TYR A 153 -3.98 -11.55 -3.07
C TYR A 153 -4.40 -10.15 -3.54
N VAL A 154 -3.46 -9.22 -3.57
CA VAL A 154 -3.72 -7.81 -3.89
C VAL A 154 -3.94 -7.62 -5.38
N HIS A 155 -5.00 -6.91 -5.73
CA HIS A 155 -5.29 -6.41 -7.06
C HIS A 155 -4.90 -4.93 -7.09
N PRO A 156 -3.75 -4.54 -7.66
CA PRO A 156 -3.36 -3.12 -7.69
C PRO A 156 -4.31 -2.30 -8.56
N ILE A 157 -4.63 -1.08 -8.11
CA ILE A 157 -5.27 -0.07 -8.96
C ILE A 157 -4.29 0.32 -10.08
N ASN A 158 -4.82 0.52 -11.28
CA ASN A 158 -4.04 1.01 -12.41
C ASN A 158 -3.84 2.53 -12.29
N ILE A 159 -2.58 2.96 -12.19
CA ILE A 159 -2.17 4.37 -12.19
C ILE A 159 -1.52 4.66 -13.55
N SER A 160 -1.74 5.85 -14.12
CA SER A 160 -1.16 6.17 -15.41
C SER A 160 0.36 6.05 -15.37
N LYS A 161 0.92 5.47 -16.43
CA LYS A 161 2.37 5.33 -16.60
C LYS A 161 3.07 6.67 -16.54
N ARG A 162 2.43 7.72 -17.06
CA ARG A 162 2.95 9.09 -17.02
C ARG A 162 3.14 9.55 -15.59
N LEU A 163 2.10 9.48 -14.76
CA LEU A 163 2.19 9.88 -13.35
C LEU A 163 3.25 9.09 -12.59
N LEU A 164 3.31 7.77 -12.79
CA LEU A 164 4.35 6.93 -12.18
C LEU A 164 5.76 7.40 -12.58
N VAL A 165 6.00 7.62 -13.87
CA VAL A 165 7.31 8.11 -14.35
C VAL A 165 7.65 9.45 -13.71
N ASP A 166 6.72 10.41 -13.73
CA ASP A 166 6.93 11.76 -13.21
C ASP A 166 7.28 11.73 -11.70
N LEU A 167 6.54 10.95 -10.90
CA LEU A 167 6.76 10.83 -9.46
C LEU A 167 8.09 10.16 -9.11
N TYR A 168 8.40 9.00 -9.72
CA TYR A 168 9.64 8.29 -9.44
C TYR A 168 10.87 9.04 -9.95
N GLN A 169 10.77 9.76 -11.08
CA GLN A 169 11.84 10.64 -11.55
C GLN A 169 12.05 11.83 -10.62
N SER A 170 10.97 12.48 -10.17
CA SER A 170 11.04 13.60 -9.22
C SER A 170 11.71 13.17 -7.91
N GLN A 171 11.31 12.00 -7.38
CA GLN A 171 11.98 11.39 -6.24
C GLN A 171 13.47 11.13 -6.51
N TYR A 172 13.81 10.54 -7.66
CA TYR A 172 15.20 10.25 -8.00
C TYR A 172 16.07 11.52 -8.03
N MET A 173 15.55 12.62 -8.61
CA MET A 173 16.25 13.90 -8.63
C MET A 173 16.48 14.44 -7.22
N LEU A 174 15.47 14.39 -6.35
CA LEU A 174 15.60 14.81 -4.95
C LEU A 174 16.69 14.03 -4.19
N TYR A 175 16.66 12.70 -4.25
CA TYR A 175 17.58 11.86 -3.49
C TYR A 175 19.00 11.82 -4.09
N SER A 176 19.14 12.02 -5.41
CA SER A 176 20.46 12.14 -6.04
C SER A 176 21.15 13.46 -5.70
N GLN A 177 20.41 14.57 -5.62
CA GLN A 177 20.94 15.86 -5.17
C GLN A 177 21.34 15.83 -3.70
N THR A 178 20.49 15.27 -2.84
CA THR A 178 20.78 15.16 -1.40
C THR A 178 22.06 14.37 -1.12
N LYS A 179 22.33 13.32 -1.91
CA LYS A 179 23.59 12.55 -1.81
C LYS A 179 24.82 13.38 -2.19
N LYS A 180 24.70 14.31 -3.15
CA LYS A 180 25.81 15.18 -3.56
C LYS A 180 26.16 16.25 -2.54
N ILE A 181 25.22 16.67 -1.69
CA ILE A 181 25.44 17.70 -0.66
C ILE A 181 26.10 17.12 0.61
N ARG A 182 25.95 15.81 0.84
CA ARG A 182 26.50 15.11 2.02
C ARG A 182 27.94 14.62 1.84
N HIS A 183 28.54 14.86 0.68
CA HIS A 183 29.95 14.60 0.36
C HIS A 183 30.68 15.92 0.14
#